data_AF-A0A8T4HS30-F1
#
_entry.id   AF-A0A8T4HS30-F1
#
_cell.length_a   1.000
_cell.length_b   1.000
_cell.length_c   1.000
_cell.angle_alpha   90.00
_cell.angle_beta   90.00
_cell.angle_gamma   90.00
#
_symmetry.space_group_name_H-M   'P 1'
#
loop_
_entity.id
_entity.type
_entity.pdbx_description
1 polymer ?
#
loop_
_entity_poly.entity_id
_entity_poly.type
_entity_poly.pdbx_seq_one_letter_code
_entity_poly.pdbx_strand_id
1 'polypeptide(L)'
;MPATAINEETVTELIGDAVAAPSMHNAQPWRFLYHRRDRSIDLYADPLRAMPTADPEGRALRIGCGAALLNLRVAAWQAGLRPDVTVSGASASRTVAT
;
A
#
# COMPACT_ATOMS: atom_id res chain seq x y z
N MET A 1 18.05 -18.49 6.19
CA MET A 1 17.13 -17.98 7.24
C MET A 1 15.75 -18.53 6.93
N PRO A 2 14.96 -19.02 7.91
CA PRO A 2 13.62 -19.48 7.62
C PRO A 2 12.80 -18.32 7.06
N ALA A 3 11.96 -18.59 6.05
CA ALA A 3 11.05 -17.58 5.50
C ALA A 3 10.12 -17.10 6.62
N THR A 4 10.22 -15.82 6.97
CA THR A 4 9.34 -15.20 7.96
C THR A 4 7.91 -15.30 7.45
N ALA A 5 7.08 -16.09 8.13
CA ALA A 5 5.66 -16.15 7.80
C ALA A 5 5.03 -14.78 8.10
N ILE A 6 4.40 -14.15 7.11
CA ILE A 6 3.63 -12.92 7.33
C ILE A 6 2.52 -13.21 8.35
N ASN A 7 2.60 -12.54 9.49
CA ASN A 7 1.58 -12.52 10.54
C ASN A 7 1.03 -11.08 10.70
N GLU A 8 0.05 -10.89 11.59
CA GLU A 8 -0.60 -9.59 11.77
C GLU A 8 0.36 -8.49 12.28
N GLU A 9 1.34 -8.87 13.09
CA GLU A 9 2.37 -7.96 13.60
C GLU A 9 3.24 -7.44 12.47
N THR A 10 3.82 -8.34 11.67
CA THR A 10 4.60 -7.97 10.48
C THR A 10 3.78 -7.10 9.53
N VAL A 11 2.51 -7.43 9.26
CA VAL A 11 1.65 -6.60 8.40
C VAL A 11 1.44 -5.20 8.98
N THR A 12 1.27 -5.09 10.30
CA THR A 12 1.08 -3.80 10.96
C THR A 12 2.32 -2.92 10.83
N GLU A 13 3.52 -3.49 11.02
CA GLU A 13 4.80 -2.78 10.83
C GLU A 13 4.96 -2.32 9.37
N LEU A 14 4.72 -3.21 8.42
CA LEU A 14 4.80 -2.92 6.98
C LEU A 14 3.84 -1.79 6.57
N ILE A 15 2.61 -1.80 7.10
CA ILE A 15 1.64 -0.72 6.86
C ILE A 15 2.08 0.57 7.56
N GLY A 16 2.66 0.48 8.76
CA GLY A 16 3.23 1.62 9.48
C GLY A 16 4.26 2.40 8.64
N ASP A 17 5.15 1.69 7.98
CA ASP A 17 6.12 2.30 7.04
C ASP A 17 5.43 2.81 5.75
N ALA A 18 4.43 2.09 5.26
CA ALA A 18 3.68 2.47 4.07
C ALA A 18 2.95 3.81 4.23
N VAL A 19 2.34 4.06 5.40
CA VAL A 19 1.57 5.30 5.68
C VAL A 19 2.45 6.53 5.88
N ALA A 20 3.76 6.36 6.05
CA ALA A 20 4.72 7.48 6.08
C ALA A 20 4.95 8.12 4.69
N ALA A 21 4.33 7.59 3.64
CA ALA A 21 4.42 8.16 2.30
C ALA A 21 3.89 9.61 2.25
N PRO A 22 4.46 10.47 1.38
CA PRO A 22 3.91 11.79 1.15
C PRO A 22 2.57 11.71 0.41
N SER A 23 1.66 12.64 0.72
CA SER A 23 0.40 12.82 -0.01
C SER A 23 0.00 14.29 -0.07
N MET A 24 -0.76 14.67 -1.10
CA MET A 24 -1.28 16.03 -1.25
C MET A 24 -2.07 16.42 0.00
N HIS A 25 -1.74 17.57 0.59
CA HIS A 25 -2.34 18.08 1.83
C HIS A 25 -2.37 17.06 2.99
N ASN A 26 -1.46 16.09 2.99
CA ASN A 26 -1.47 14.98 3.94
C ASN A 26 -2.81 14.22 3.99
N ALA A 27 -3.51 14.14 2.84
CA ALA A 27 -4.82 13.50 2.73
C ALA A 27 -4.75 12.00 3.02
N GLN A 28 -3.59 11.37 2.84
CA GLN A 28 -3.34 9.93 3.04
C GLN A 28 -4.42 9.06 2.37
N PRO A 29 -4.60 9.15 1.04
CA PRO A 29 -5.78 8.63 0.35
C PRO A 29 -5.67 7.14 0.01
N TRP A 30 -5.10 6.33 0.91
CA TRP A 30 -4.87 4.91 0.72
C TRP A 30 -5.67 4.09 1.73
N ARG A 31 -6.17 2.94 1.28
CA ARG A 31 -6.80 1.92 2.12
C ARG A 31 -6.12 0.57 1.89
N PHE A 32 -5.57 0.02 2.96
CA PHE A 32 -4.95 -1.30 2.95
C PHE A 32 -5.95 -2.36 3.43
N LEU A 33 -5.96 -3.52 2.75
CA LEU A 33 -6.74 -4.69 3.15
C LEU A 33 -5.83 -5.90 3.21
N TYR A 34 -5.71 -6.52 4.39
CA TYR A 34 -4.91 -7.72 4.59
C TYR A 34 -5.76 -8.99 4.48
N HIS A 35 -5.39 -9.85 3.53
CA HIS A 35 -5.99 -11.16 3.33
C HIS A 35 -5.18 -12.23 4.04
N ARG A 36 -5.57 -12.58 5.27
CA ARG A 36 -4.83 -13.52 6.14
C ARG A 36 -4.57 -14.89 5.51
N ARG A 37 -5.53 -15.42 4.74
CA ARG A 37 -5.42 -16.74 4.10
C ARG A 37 -4.39 -16.74 2.98
N ASP A 38 -4.38 -15.69 2.18
CA ASP A 38 -3.52 -15.56 0.99
C ASP A 38 -2.17 -14.89 1.32
N ARG A 39 -2.03 -14.36 2.55
CA ARG A 39 -0.89 -13.54 3.00
C ARG A 39 -0.59 -12.38 2.05
N SER A 40 -1.64 -11.77 1.52
CA SER A 40 -1.55 -10.67 0.55
C SER A 40 -2.14 -9.38 1.10
N ILE A 41 -1.60 -8.25 0.68
CA ILE A 41 -2.11 -6.93 1.00
C ILE A 41 -2.62 -6.28 -0.29
N ASP A 42 -3.89 -5.89 -0.30
CA ASP A 42 -4.44 -5.05 -1.36
C ASP A 42 -4.36 -3.59 -0.92
N LEU A 43 -3.95 -2.73 -1.84
CA LEU A 43 -3.96 -1.28 -1.69
C LEU A 43 -4.97 -0.68 -2.68
N TYR A 44 -5.91 0.07 -2.13
CA TYR A 44 -6.90 0.83 -2.88
C TYR A 44 -6.72 2.32 -2.66
N ALA A 45 -7.01 3.11 -3.69
CA ALA A 45 -7.31 4.52 -3.48
C ALA A 45 -8.59 4.67 -2.67
N ASP A 46 -8.61 5.65 -1.75
CA ASP A 46 -9.79 6.02 -0.96
C ASP A 46 -10.48 7.26 -1.57
N PRO A 47 -11.63 7.09 -2.26
CA PRO A 47 -12.35 8.20 -2.87
C PRO A 47 -12.91 9.20 -1.85
N LEU A 48 -13.10 8.79 -0.59
CA LEU A 48 -13.55 9.69 0.47
C LEU A 48 -12.50 10.73 0.84
N ARG A 49 -11.24 10.49 0.45
CA ARG A 49 -10.10 11.40 0.64
C ARG A 49 -9.70 12.13 -0.65
N ALA A 50 -10.51 12.02 -1.71
CA ALA A 50 -10.31 12.78 -2.94
C ALA A 50 -10.56 14.28 -2.70
N MET A 51 -9.92 15.11 -3.52
CA MET A 51 -10.01 16.56 -3.42
C MET A 51 -10.45 17.15 -4.76
N PRO A 52 -11.75 17.10 -5.13
CA PRO A 52 -12.21 17.45 -6.47
C PRO A 52 -11.82 18.86 -6.94
N THR A 53 -11.68 19.81 -6.02
CA THR A 53 -11.26 21.18 -6.35
C THR A 53 -9.75 21.28 -6.62
N ALA A 54 -8.92 20.61 -5.81
CA ALA A 54 -7.45 20.72 -5.88
C ALA A 54 -6.80 19.64 -6.78
N ASP A 55 -7.47 18.50 -6.94
CA ASP A 55 -7.06 17.34 -7.73
C ASP A 55 -8.27 16.77 -8.51
N PRO A 56 -8.83 17.53 -9.47
CA PRO A 56 -10.05 17.15 -10.21
C PRO A 56 -9.91 15.84 -10.98
N GLU A 57 -8.68 15.50 -11.40
CA GLU A 57 -8.39 14.26 -12.14
C GLU A 57 -7.97 13.10 -11.24
N GLY A 58 -7.85 13.31 -9.92
CA GLY A 58 -7.39 12.30 -8.96
C GLY A 58 -5.92 11.89 -9.15
N ARG A 59 -5.11 12.71 -9.84
CA ARG A 59 -3.72 12.40 -10.15
C ARG A 59 -2.88 12.39 -8.88
N ALA A 60 -3.05 13.38 -8.01
CA ALA A 60 -2.31 13.47 -6.76
C ALA A 60 -2.69 12.33 -5.81
N LEU A 61 -3.97 11.95 -5.79
CA LEU A 61 -4.46 10.78 -5.06
C LEU A 61 -3.78 9.49 -5.54
N ARG A 62 -3.71 9.26 -6.87
CA ARG A 62 -3.03 8.08 -7.44
C ARG A 62 -1.53 8.09 -7.16
N ILE A 63 -0.87 9.25 -7.26
CA ILE A 63 0.55 9.41 -6.92
C ILE A 63 0.80 9.08 -5.44
N GLY A 64 -0.06 9.56 -4.53
CA GLY A 64 0.03 9.23 -3.11
C GLY A 64 -0.08 7.74 -2.86
N CYS A 65 -1.03 7.05 -3.50
CA CYS A 65 -1.15 5.60 -3.41
C CYS A 65 0.10 4.89 -3.98
N GLY A 66 0.66 5.37 -5.09
CA GLY A 66 1.90 4.84 -5.64
C GLY A 66 3.09 5.00 -4.70
N ALA A 67 3.17 6.13 -3.99
CA ALA A 67 4.19 6.38 -2.97
C ALA A 67 4.04 5.44 -1.77
N ALA A 68 2.81 5.24 -1.28
CA ALA A 68 2.52 4.30 -0.20
C ALA A 68 2.83 2.85 -0.59
N LEU A 69 2.53 2.46 -1.84
CA LEU A 69 2.92 1.15 -2.39
C LEU A 69 4.43 0.97 -2.43
N LEU A 70 5.17 2.01 -2.84
CA LEU A 70 6.63 1.95 -2.86
C LEU A 70 7.20 1.76 -1.45
N ASN A 71 6.72 2.54 -0.47
CA ASN A 71 7.12 2.37 0.93
C ASN A 71 6.83 0.94 1.43
N LEU A 72 5.63 0.42 1.16
CA LEU A 72 5.26 -0.96 1.53
C LEU A 72 6.24 -1.99 0.95
N ARG A 73 6.62 -1.83 -0.33
CA ARG A 73 7.59 -2.73 -0.98
C ARG A 73 8.96 -2.65 -0.32
N VAL A 74 9.44 -1.44 -0.02
CA VAL A 74 10.74 -1.24 0.65
C VAL A 74 10.72 -1.87 2.04
N ALA A 75 9.66 -1.64 2.82
CA ALA A 75 9.49 -2.25 4.14
C ALA A 75 9.48 -3.78 4.05
N ALA A 76 8.79 -4.36 3.07
CA ALA A 76 8.77 -5.81 2.86
C ALA A 76 10.16 -6.37 2.55
N TRP A 77 10.93 -5.69 1.69
CA TRP A 77 12.32 -6.06 1.41
C TRP A 77 13.21 -6.01 2.66
N GLN A 78 13.06 -4.99 3.51
CA GLN A 78 13.80 -4.87 4.77
C GLN A 78 13.43 -5.97 5.79
N ALA A 79 12.17 -6.38 5.81
CA ALA A 79 11.69 -7.52 6.61
C ALA A 79 12.13 -8.89 6.06
N GLY A 80 12.93 -8.93 4.99
CA GLY A 80 13.43 -10.16 4.37
C GLY A 80 12.44 -10.85 3.43
N LEU A 81 11.31 -10.22 3.11
CA LEU A 81 10.27 -10.74 2.23
C LEU A 81 10.59 -10.41 0.75
N ARG A 82 9.91 -11.09 -0.19
CA ARG A 82 9.97 -10.77 -1.62
C ARG A 82 8.58 -10.38 -2.12
N PRO A 83 8.26 -9.08 -2.22
CA PRO A 83 6.97 -8.64 -2.70
C PRO A 83 6.86 -8.81 -4.23
N ASP A 84 5.92 -9.64 -4.66
CA ASP A 84 5.37 -9.65 -6.01
C ASP A 84 4.18 -8.68 -6.08
N VAL A 85 4.16 -7.80 -7.08
CA VAL A 85 3.23 -6.69 -7.15
C VAL A 85 2.49 -6.72 -8.48
N THR A 86 1.17 -6.85 -8.39
CA THR A 86 0.27 -6.73 -9.53
C THR A 86 -0.51 -5.42 -9.42
N VAL A 87 -0.39 -4.58 -10.45
CA VAL A 87 -1.18 -3.35 -10.59
C VAL A 87 -2.32 -3.62 -11.56
N SER A 88 -3.56 -3.42 -11.12
CA SER A 88 -4.74 -3.55 -11.98
C SER A 88 -5.37 -2.18 -12.27
N GLY A 89 -5.88 -1.99 -13.50
CA GLY A 89 -6.46 -0.73 -13.95
C GLY A 89 -7.74 -0.29 -13.21
N ALA A 90 -8.30 -1.14 -12.35
CA ALA A 90 -9.45 -0.84 -11.50
C ALA A 90 -9.00 -0.57 -10.06
N SER A 91 -8.30 0.55 -9.81
CA SER A 91 -8.07 1.12 -8.48
C SER A 91 -7.51 0.18 -7.39
N ALA A 92 -6.86 -0.93 -7.78
CA ALA A 92 -6.40 -1.96 -6.86
C ALA A 92 -5.02 -2.45 -7.27
N SER A 93 -4.07 -2.34 -6.35
CA SER A 93 -2.76 -3.00 -6.46
C SER A 93 -2.68 -4.10 -5.41
N ARG A 94 -2.33 -5.32 -5.81
CA ARG A 94 -2.13 -6.46 -4.91
C ARG A 94 -0.64 -6.69 -4.74
N THR A 95 -0.19 -6.76 -3.49
CA THR A 95 1.17 -7.23 -3.14
C THR A 95 1.07 -8.59 -2.48
N VAL A 96 1.74 -9.58 -3.07
CA VAL A 96 1.93 -10.92 -2.49
C VAL A 96 3.37 -10.98 -2.00
N ALA A 97 3.58 -11.13 -0.70
CA ALA A 97 4.93 -11.40 -0.22
C ALA A 97 5.10 -12.92 -0.07
N THR A 98 6.02 -13.45 -0.86
CA THR A 98 6.55 -14.82 -0.74
C THR A 98 7.82 -14.85 0.08
#